data_AF-X1DLU9-F1
#
_entry.id   AF-X1DLU9-F1
#
_cell.length_a   1.000
_cell.length_b   1.000
_cell.length_c   1.000
_cell.angle_alpha   90.00
_cell.angle_beta   90.00
_cell.angle_gamma   90.00
#
_symmetry.space_group_name_H-M   'P 1'
#
loop_
_entity.id
_entity.type
_entity.pdbx_description
1 polymer ?
#
loop_
_entity_poly.entity_id
_entity_poly.type
_entity_poly.pdbx_seq_one_letter_code
_entity_poly.pdbx_strand_id
1 'polypeptide(L)'
;EKYGDRNWEKGIPLSRYCDSGPRHFGKWMAGEIDEEHLKMACWNFMSLLDTILRIKQGKLSESLNDLPCCPEFMEEEIKESVNLEQVCAFLGHSLLTASLASS
;
A
#
# COMPACT_ATOMS: atom_id res chain seq x y z
N GLU A 1 16.80 -5.29 -15.45
CA GLU A 1 15.61 -6.00 -14.93
C GLU A 1 14.57 -4.96 -14.54
N LYS A 2 13.35 -5.04 -15.09
CA LYS A 2 12.40 -3.90 -15.09
C LYS A 2 11.67 -3.74 -13.75
N TYR A 3 11.51 -4.82 -12.97
CA TYR A 3 10.86 -4.82 -11.66
C TYR A 3 11.43 -5.96 -10.79
N GLY A 4 12.30 -5.64 -9.83
CA GLY A 4 12.69 -6.60 -8.78
C GLY A 4 11.70 -6.57 -7.61
N ASP A 5 11.70 -7.61 -6.77
CA ASP A 5 10.74 -7.80 -5.66
C ASP A 5 10.72 -6.65 -4.63
N ARG A 6 11.77 -5.83 -4.60
CA ARG A 6 11.93 -4.67 -3.70
C ARG A 6 11.66 -3.33 -4.39
N ASN A 7 11.11 -3.31 -5.61
CA ASN A 7 10.91 -2.06 -6.35
C ASN A 7 9.93 -1.10 -5.66
N TRP A 8 9.05 -1.63 -4.79
CA TRP A 8 8.15 -0.84 -3.96
C TRP A 8 8.90 0.09 -2.98
N GLU A 9 10.15 -0.21 -2.60
CA GLU A 9 10.94 0.62 -1.69
C GLU A 9 11.31 1.99 -2.25
N LYS A 10 11.35 2.11 -3.59
CA LYS A 10 11.64 3.37 -4.28
C LYS A 10 10.45 4.33 -4.28
N GLY A 11 9.27 3.83 -3.93
CA GLY A 11 8.00 4.54 -4.11
C GLY A 11 7.64 4.75 -5.59
N ILE A 12 6.43 5.23 -5.81
CA ILE A 12 5.94 5.77 -7.08
C ILE A 12 5.16 7.06 -6.78
N PRO A 13 4.86 7.91 -7.79
CA PRO A 13 4.09 9.13 -7.54
C PRO A 13 2.75 8.82 -6.83
N LEU A 14 2.40 9.62 -5.82
CA LEU A 14 1.25 9.35 -4.95
C LEU A 14 -0.06 9.23 -5.74
N SER A 15 -0.21 10.01 -6.82
CA SER A 15 -1.35 9.92 -7.73
C SER A 15 -1.60 8.51 -8.27
N ARG A 16 -0.56 7.69 -8.45
CA ARG A 16 -0.68 6.32 -8.99
C ARG A 16 -1.35 5.38 -8.00
N TYR A 17 -1.09 5.54 -6.70
CA TYR A 17 -1.81 4.79 -5.68
C TYR A 17 -3.26 5.27 -5.57
N CYS A 18 -3.49 6.59 -5.63
CA CYS A 18 -4.84 7.18 -5.59
C CYS A 18 -5.69 6.82 -6.82
N ASP A 19 -5.06 6.51 -7.94
CA ASP A 19 -5.72 6.05 -9.15
C ASP A 19 -6.04 4.54 -9.07
N SER A 20 -5.09 3.74 -8.62
CA SER A 20 -5.19 2.27 -8.59
C SER A 20 -6.03 1.73 -7.42
N GLY A 21 -5.79 2.21 -6.19
CA GLY A 21 -6.43 1.70 -4.98
C GLY A 21 -7.97 1.79 -5.02
N PRO A 22 -8.56 2.97 -5.25
CA PRO A 22 -10.01 3.13 -5.35
C PRO A 22 -10.65 2.32 -6.48
N ARG A 23 -9.97 2.17 -7.62
CA ARG A 23 -10.46 1.32 -8.71
C ARG A 23 -10.60 -0.13 -8.30
N HIS A 24 -9.57 -0.71 -7.67
CA HIS A 24 -9.63 -2.08 -7.18
C HIS A 24 -10.66 -2.23 -6.07
N PHE A 25 -10.80 -1.24 -5.20
CA PHE A 25 -11.86 -1.25 -4.19
C PHE A 25 -13.25 -1.23 -4.82
N GLY A 26 -13.46 -0.42 -5.86
CA GLY A 26 -14.71 -0.38 -6.64
C GLY A 26 -15.04 -1.73 -7.30
N LYS A 27 -14.06 -2.38 -7.93
CA LYS A 27 -14.21 -3.72 -8.51
C LYS A 27 -14.56 -4.78 -7.47
N TRP A 28 -13.92 -4.74 -6.29
CA TRP A 28 -14.27 -5.62 -5.17
C TRP A 28 -15.71 -5.40 -4.69
N MET A 29 -16.13 -4.14 -4.53
CA MET A 29 -17.51 -3.79 -4.16
C MET A 29 -18.52 -4.25 -5.21
N ALA A 30 -18.13 -4.33 -6.48
CA ALA A 30 -18.94 -4.86 -7.58
C ALA A 30 -18.98 -6.40 -7.63
N GLY A 31 -18.22 -7.09 -6.77
CA GLY A 31 -18.16 -8.56 -6.74
C GLY A 31 -17.33 -9.16 -7.88
N GLU A 32 -16.45 -8.38 -8.52
CA GLU A 32 -15.53 -8.90 -9.52
C GLU A 32 -14.48 -9.84 -8.88
N ILE A 33 -14.13 -10.92 -9.57
CA ILE A 33 -13.27 -12.02 -9.07
C ILE A 33 -12.14 -12.39 -10.03
N ASP A 34 -11.91 -11.60 -11.08
CA ASP A 34 -10.82 -11.81 -12.05
C ASP A 34 -9.43 -11.60 -11.42
N GLU A 35 -9.35 -10.82 -10.35
CA GLU A 35 -8.14 -10.66 -9.55
C GLU A 35 -8.46 -10.56 -8.05
N GLU A 36 -7.41 -10.54 -7.22
CA GLU A 36 -7.47 -10.35 -5.77
C GLU A 36 -7.72 -8.88 -5.38
N HIS A 37 -8.81 -8.30 -5.91
CA HIS A 37 -9.05 -6.86 -5.89
C HIS A 37 -8.97 -6.21 -4.51
N LEU A 38 -9.50 -6.85 -3.46
CA LEU A 38 -9.41 -6.29 -2.11
C LEU A 38 -7.96 -6.21 -1.61
N LYS A 39 -7.16 -7.27 -1.84
CA LYS A 39 -5.73 -7.28 -1.48
C LYS A 39 -4.98 -6.19 -2.25
N MET A 40 -5.29 -6.02 -3.53
CA MET A 40 -4.70 -4.98 -4.39
C MET A 40 -5.07 -3.55 -3.92
N ALA A 41 -6.32 -3.32 -3.51
CA ALA A 41 -6.75 -2.05 -2.94
C ALA A 41 -6.00 -1.74 -1.63
N CYS A 42 -5.97 -2.69 -0.70
CA CYS A 42 -5.23 -2.56 0.55
C CYS A 42 -3.75 -2.27 0.31
N TRP A 43 -3.09 -3.00 -0.59
CA TRP A 43 -1.69 -2.76 -0.94
C TRP A 43 -1.44 -1.33 -1.40
N ASN A 44 -2.30 -0.80 -2.28
CA ASN A 44 -2.15 0.57 -2.79
C ASN A 44 -2.32 1.62 -1.68
N PHE A 45 -3.31 1.48 -0.81
CA PHE A 45 -3.52 2.44 0.30
C PHE A 45 -2.41 2.38 1.34
N MET A 46 -1.91 1.19 1.67
CA MET A 46 -0.79 1.04 2.60
C MET A 46 0.51 1.60 2.01
N SER A 47 0.76 1.36 0.72
CA SER A 47 1.93 1.92 0.02
C SER A 47 1.84 3.45 -0.13
N LEU A 48 0.63 4.00 -0.33
CA LEU A 48 0.39 5.44 -0.31
C LEU A 48 0.80 6.05 1.05
N LEU A 49 0.31 5.47 2.15
CA LEU A 49 0.62 5.92 3.50
C LEU A 49 2.13 5.84 3.78
N ASP A 50 2.77 4.70 3.51
CA ASP A 50 4.21 4.55 3.73
C ASP A 50 5.04 5.53 2.89
N THR A 51 4.67 5.74 1.62
CA THR A 51 5.36 6.69 0.76
C THR A 51 5.26 8.12 1.33
N ILE A 52 4.07 8.54 1.79
CA ILE A 52 3.88 9.84 2.45
C ILE A 52 4.78 9.95 3.69
N LEU A 53 4.80 8.94 4.55
CA LEU A 53 5.61 8.95 5.77
C LEU A 53 7.11 9.00 5.46
N ARG A 54 7.57 8.27 4.46
CA ARG A 54 8.99 8.27 4.06
C ARG A 54 9.41 9.57 3.39
N ILE A 55 8.53 10.23 2.62
CA ILE A 55 8.78 11.58 2.11
C ILE A 55 8.95 12.54 3.29
N LYS A 56 8.02 12.53 4.26
CA LYS A 56 8.10 13.38 5.46
C LYS A 56 9.36 13.14 6.30
N GLN A 57 9.84 11.90 6.37
CA GLN A 57 11.09 11.55 7.05
C GLN A 57 12.35 11.90 6.26
N GLY A 58 12.23 12.48 5.05
CA GLY A 58 13.36 12.75 4.15
C GLY A 58 14.02 11.49 3.57
N LYS A 59 13.37 10.33 3.67
CA LYS A 59 13.86 9.04 3.15
C LYS A 59 13.55 8.82 1.68
N LEU A 60 12.52 9.49 1.16
CA LEU A 60 12.14 9.47 -0.24
C LEU A 60 12.04 10.90 -0.80
N SER A 61 12.18 11.04 -2.12
CA SER A 61 12.12 12.33 -2.80
C SER A 61 10.75 12.99 -2.66
N GLU A 62 10.72 14.28 -2.33
CA GLU A 62 9.51 15.11 -2.31
C GLU A 62 8.80 15.13 -3.67
N SER A 63 9.53 14.93 -4.76
CA SER A 63 8.96 14.86 -6.12
C SER A 63 7.96 13.73 -6.32
N LEU A 64 7.92 12.74 -5.43
CA LEU A 64 6.92 11.67 -5.46
C LEU A 64 5.55 12.15 -4.98
N ASN A 65 5.48 13.26 -4.24
CA ASN A 65 4.23 13.90 -3.86
C ASN A 65 3.75 14.83 -4.99
N ASP A 66 2.99 14.27 -5.92
CA ASP A 66 2.42 14.96 -7.08
C ASP A 66 0.94 15.36 -6.88
N LEU A 67 0.44 15.31 -5.64
CA LEU A 67 -0.96 15.60 -5.31
C LEU A 67 -1.12 17.04 -4.80
N PRO A 68 -2.23 17.72 -5.17
CA PRO A 68 -2.51 19.08 -4.70
C PRO A 68 -2.90 19.11 -3.21
N CYS A 69 -3.43 18.01 -2.68
CA CYS A 69 -3.76 17.84 -1.27
C CYS A 69 -2.84 16.79 -0.65
N CYS A 70 -1.62 17.17 -0.29
CA CYS A 70 -1.00 16.49 0.84
C CYS A 70 -1.44 17.29 2.08
N PRO A 71 -2.56 16.94 2.75
CA PRO A 71 -2.86 17.58 4.01
C PRO A 71 -1.63 17.41 4.90
N GLU A 72 -1.20 18.48 5.55
CA GLU A 72 -0.30 18.40 6.69
C GLU A 72 -0.97 17.48 7.71
N PHE A 73 -0.74 16.16 7.62
CA PHE A 73 -1.24 15.24 8.63
C PHE A 73 -0.77 15.78 9.98
N MET A 74 -1.75 16.06 10.86
CA MET A 74 -1.60 16.66 12.17
C MET A 74 -0.30 16.22 12.82
N GLU A 75 0.56 17.20 13.14
CA GLU A 75 1.92 16.99 13.62
C GLU A 75 2.02 16.19 14.94
N GLU A 76 0.90 15.90 15.61
CA GLU A 76 0.93 15.45 17.00
C GLU A 76 0.96 13.94 17.25
N GLU A 77 0.57 13.05 16.32
CA GLU A 77 0.45 11.61 16.66
C GLU A 77 0.89 10.64 15.56
N ILE A 78 2.18 10.65 15.20
CA ILE A 78 2.81 9.49 14.54
C ILE A 78 4.00 9.04 15.37
N LYS A 79 3.73 8.52 16.57
CA LYS A 79 4.76 7.90 17.44
C LYS A 79 4.96 6.41 17.19
N GLU A 80 4.12 5.77 16.39
CA GLU A 80 4.35 4.38 15.97
C GLU A 80 4.23 4.31 14.45
N SER A 81 5.35 4.03 13.79
CA SER A 81 5.39 3.72 12.37
C SER A 81 4.54 2.47 12.12
N VAL A 82 3.58 2.57 11.20
CA VAL A 82 2.95 1.40 10.60
C VAL A 82 4.06 0.42 10.17
N ASN A 83 4.11 -0.75 10.81
CA ASN A 83 5.08 -1.77 10.46
C ASN A 83 4.63 -2.47 9.17
N LEU A 84 5.14 -2.00 8.04
CA LEU A 84 4.86 -2.62 6.74
C LEU A 84 5.26 -4.10 6.67
N GLU A 85 6.23 -4.58 7.46
CA GLU A 85 6.54 -6.02 7.50
C GLU A 85 5.35 -6.82 8.05
N GLN A 86 4.61 -6.30 9.03
CA GLN A 86 3.39 -6.94 9.55
C GLN A 86 2.26 -6.93 8.51
N VAL A 87 2.17 -5.87 7.71
CA VAL A 87 1.16 -5.73 6.64
C VAL A 87 1.48 -6.66 5.47
N CYS A 88 2.75 -6.72 5.06
CA CYS A 88 3.25 -7.68 4.07
C CYS A 88 3.05 -9.12 4.55
N ALA A 89 3.28 -9.40 5.84
CA ALA A 89 3.00 -10.70 6.43
C ALA A 89 1.49 -11.04 6.36
N PHE A 90 0.60 -10.08 6.65
CA PHE A 90 -0.86 -10.30 6.59
C PHE A 90 -1.38 -10.54 5.17
N LEU A 91 -0.85 -9.82 4.17
CA LEU A 91 -1.23 -9.99 2.77
C LEU A 91 -0.57 -11.22 2.12
N GLY A 92 0.62 -11.61 2.60
CA GLY A 92 1.34 -12.81 2.15
C GLY A 92 0.89 -14.13 2.81
N HIS A 93 0.19 -14.09 3.96
CA HIS A 93 -0.25 -15.30 4.68
C HIS A 93 -1.55 -15.94 4.18
N SER A 94 -2.04 -15.59 2.99
CA SER A 94 -3.14 -16.31 2.33
C SER A 94 -2.70 -17.64 1.68
N LEU A 95 -1.42 -18.05 1.79
CA LEU A 95 -0.92 -19.31 1.25
C LEU A 95 -0.47 -20.36 2.30
N LEU A 96 -0.62 -20.12 3.61
CA LEU A 96 -0.17 -21.11 4.61
C LEU A 96 -1.17 -21.53 5.69
N THR A 97 -2.40 -21.00 5.75
CA THR A 97 -3.39 -21.41 6.78
C THR A 97 -4.58 -22.19 6.25
N ALA A 98 -4.68 -22.45 4.94
CA ALA A 98 -5.71 -23.34 4.38
C ALA A 98 -5.32 -24.84 4.38
N SER A 99 -4.07 -25.19 4.72
CA SER A 99 -3.59 -26.59 4.72
C SER A 99 -3.61 -27.28 6.10
N LEU A 100 -4.05 -26.61 7.17
CA LEU A 100 -4.10 -27.20 8.53
C LEU A 100 -5.52 -27.34 9.10
N ALA A 101 -6.55 -27.06 8.30
CA ALA A 101 -7.96 -27.29 8.68
C ALA A 101 -8.57 -28.55 8.03
N SER A 102 -7.75 -29.40 7.41
CA SER A 102 -8.19 -30.65 6.75
C SER A 102 -7.32 -31.87 7.10
N SER A 103 -6.72 -31.87 8.28
CA SER A 103 -6.04 -33.02 8.90
C SER A 103 -6.64 -33.36 10.24
#